data_AF-A0A1F7XC78-F1
#
_entry.id   AF-A0A1F7XC78-F1
#
_cell.length_a   1.000
_cell.length_b   1.000
_cell.length_c   1.000
_cell.angle_alpha   90.00
_cell.angle_beta   90.00
_cell.angle_gamma   90.00
#
_symmetry.space_group_name_H-M   'P 1'
#
loop_
_entity.id
_entity.type
_entity.pdbx_description
1 polymer ?
#
loop_
_entity_poly.entity_id
_entity_poly.type
_entity_poly.pdbx_seq_one_letter_code
_entity_poly.pdbx_strand_id
1 'polypeptide(L)'
;MADNFNSTTFRTRQEPPKEETTLIVKETTSQAIVDSVEVPYLDYQIQHGHPLAVDLFNLGDNWDVFAQEVGLIDVYFKGKIHEGIYANNVDAIKDEIKKMEKLLDIRKETRSVVKLGVLSSHIKFLIDTDNLRHNIQKFGQR
;
A
#
# COMPACT_ATOMS: atom_id res chain seq x y z
N MET A 1 19.66 76.22 -14.06
CA MET A 1 20.15 74.87 -13.73
C MET A 1 20.56 74.90 -12.27
N ALA A 2 19.80 74.23 -11.42
CA ALA A 2 19.92 74.26 -9.97
C ALA A 2 20.39 72.90 -9.45
N ASP A 3 21.49 72.95 -8.71
CA ASP A 3 21.81 72.32 -7.43
C ASP A 3 21.35 70.88 -7.12
N ASN A 4 22.37 70.03 -7.03
CA ASN A 4 22.43 68.80 -6.24
C ASN A 4 22.53 69.14 -4.74
N PHE A 5 21.67 68.57 -3.88
CA PHE A 5 22.08 68.16 -2.53
C PHE A 5 21.21 66.99 -2.04
N ASN A 6 21.88 65.84 -1.83
CA ASN A 6 21.34 64.67 -1.12
C ASN A 6 21.09 64.99 0.36
N SER A 7 19.91 64.65 0.88
CA SER A 7 19.66 64.62 2.33
C SER A 7 19.04 63.28 2.72
N THR A 8 19.82 62.49 3.46
CA THR A 8 19.45 61.19 4.03
C THR A 8 18.69 61.42 5.33
N THR A 9 17.51 60.83 5.51
CA THR A 9 16.84 60.77 6.83
C THR A 9 16.40 59.32 7.13
N PHE A 10 16.76 58.85 8.33
CA PHE A 10 16.45 57.51 8.84
C PHE A 10 15.18 57.50 9.71
N ARG A 11 14.40 56.41 9.55
CA ARG A 11 13.47 55.71 10.46
C ARG A 11 12.32 56.47 11.13
N THR A 12 11.12 55.89 11.00
CA THR A 12 10.16 55.83 12.12
C THR A 12 9.45 54.47 12.15
N ARG A 13 9.49 53.83 13.31
CA ARG A 13 8.85 52.55 13.67
C ARG A 13 7.34 52.78 13.82
N GLN A 14 6.51 51.95 13.18
CA GLN A 14 5.08 51.85 13.48
C GLN A 14 4.82 50.51 14.21
N GLU A 15 4.16 50.62 15.36
CA GLU A 15 3.54 49.53 16.13
C GLU A 15 2.05 49.90 16.35
N PRO A 16 1.17 48.95 16.70
CA PRO A 16 0.01 48.56 15.89
C PRO A 16 -1.34 49.00 16.50
N PRO A 17 -2.47 48.91 15.77
CA PRO A 17 -3.80 48.92 16.39
C PRO A 17 -4.40 47.52 16.54
N LYS A 18 -5.04 47.32 17.69
CA LYS A 18 -5.71 46.12 18.20
C LYS A 18 -7.03 45.78 17.47
N GLU A 19 -7.24 44.47 17.36
CA GLU A 19 -8.46 43.65 17.29
C GLU A 19 -9.84 44.36 17.32
N GLU A 20 -10.67 44.04 16.33
CA GLU A 20 -12.10 43.79 16.53
C GLU A 20 -12.49 42.45 15.89
N THR A 21 -13.03 41.59 16.75
CA THR A 21 -13.48 40.23 16.48
C THR A 21 -14.78 40.25 15.68
N THR A 22 -14.75 39.93 14.39
CA THR A 22 -15.94 39.54 13.63
C THR A 22 -16.07 38.03 13.60
N LEU A 23 -17.04 37.51 14.36
CA LEU A 23 -17.52 36.13 14.29
C LEU A 23 -18.09 35.85 12.90
N ILE A 24 -17.29 35.25 12.02
CA ILE A 24 -17.79 34.62 10.79
C ILE A 24 -17.96 33.14 11.08
N VAL A 25 -19.20 32.75 11.36
CA VAL A 25 -19.67 31.37 11.32
C VAL A 25 -19.45 30.88 9.89
N LYS A 26 -18.30 30.24 9.63
CA LYS A 26 -18.14 29.41 8.44
C LYS A 26 -18.70 28.05 8.77
N GLU A 27 -19.78 27.74 8.07
CA GLU A 27 -20.45 26.45 7.99
C GLU A 27 -19.42 25.31 8.08
N THR A 28 -19.59 24.50 9.12
CA THR A 28 -18.96 23.20 9.21
C THR A 28 -19.58 22.35 8.10
N THR A 29 -19.02 22.42 6.89
CA THR A 29 -19.20 21.35 5.92
C THR A 29 -18.55 20.13 6.55
N SER A 30 -19.37 19.32 7.21
CA SER A 30 -19.07 17.95 7.55
C SER A 30 -18.57 17.27 6.28
N GLN A 31 -17.25 17.23 6.08
CA GLN A 31 -16.67 16.22 5.22
C GLN A 31 -17.05 14.91 5.91
N ALA A 32 -18.04 14.24 5.34
CA ALA A 32 -18.29 12.85 5.64
C ALA A 32 -16.94 12.15 5.58
N ILE A 33 -16.47 11.70 6.73
CA ILE A 33 -15.49 10.64 6.80
C ILE A 33 -16.22 9.50 6.10
N VAL A 34 -15.95 9.32 4.80
CA VAL A 34 -16.28 8.09 4.13
C VAL A 34 -15.39 7.10 4.85
N ASP A 35 -15.96 6.43 5.87
CA ASP A 35 -15.42 5.17 6.35
C ASP A 35 -15.36 4.30 5.10
N SER A 36 -14.18 4.31 4.48
CA SER A 36 -13.79 3.35 3.46
C SER A 36 -13.89 2.02 4.18
N VAL A 37 -15.05 1.38 4.13
CA VAL A 37 -15.25 0.04 4.66
C VAL A 37 -14.19 -0.81 4.00
N GLU A 38 -13.15 -1.15 4.76
CA GLU A 38 -12.00 -1.86 4.24
C GLU A 38 -12.49 -3.22 3.75
N VAL A 39 -12.40 -3.43 2.44
CA VAL A 39 -12.89 -4.64 1.79
C VAL A 39 -12.07 -5.81 2.31
N PRO A 40 -12.71 -6.88 2.82
CA PRO A 40 -11.99 -8.09 3.22
C PRO A 40 -11.18 -8.62 2.04
N TYR A 41 -9.97 -9.14 2.31
CA TYR A 41 -9.09 -9.65 1.26
C TYR A 41 -9.77 -10.71 0.38
N LEU A 42 -10.55 -11.62 1.00
CA LEU A 42 -11.26 -12.67 0.26
C LEU A 42 -12.27 -12.14 -0.77
N ASP A 43 -12.83 -10.95 -0.54
CA ASP A 43 -13.83 -10.33 -1.41
C ASP A 43 -13.21 -9.35 -2.43
N TYR A 44 -11.91 -9.08 -2.32
CA TYR A 44 -11.21 -8.08 -3.13
C TYR A 44 -11.42 -8.29 -4.63
N GLN A 45 -11.22 -9.52 -5.10
CA GLN A 45 -11.34 -9.86 -6.51
C GLN A 45 -12.76 -9.68 -7.04
N ILE A 46 -13.78 -9.90 -6.20
CA ILE A 46 -15.18 -9.74 -6.59
C ILE A 46 -15.51 -8.26 -6.78
N GLN A 47 -14.95 -7.40 -5.93
CA GLN A 47 -15.23 -5.96 -5.97
C GLN A 47 -14.42 -5.21 -7.03
N HIS A 48 -13.15 -5.60 -7.25
CA HIS A 48 -12.24 -4.93 -8.17
C HIS A 48 -12.14 -5.61 -9.54
N GLY A 49 -12.63 -6.84 -9.68
CA GLY A 49 -12.55 -7.62 -10.93
C GLY A 49 -11.18 -8.28 -11.18
N HIS A 50 -10.18 -8.00 -10.33
CA HIS A 50 -8.86 -8.61 -10.40
C HIS A 50 -8.27 -8.84 -8.98
N PRO A 51 -7.30 -9.77 -8.83
CA PRO A 51 -6.65 -10.01 -7.54
C PRO A 51 -5.84 -8.81 -7.03
N LEU A 52 -5.62 -8.74 -5.70
CA LEU A 52 -4.88 -7.64 -5.07
C LEU A 52 -3.48 -7.44 -5.66
N ALA A 53 -2.80 -8.52 -6.05
CA ALA A 53 -1.46 -8.45 -6.62
C ALA A 53 -1.40 -7.60 -7.91
N VAL A 54 -2.49 -7.51 -8.67
CA VAL A 54 -2.56 -6.68 -9.89
C VAL A 54 -2.35 -5.21 -9.57
N ASP A 55 -3.02 -4.70 -8.54
CA ASP A 55 -2.85 -3.32 -8.08
C ASP A 55 -1.52 -3.12 -7.38
N LEU A 56 -1.12 -4.08 -6.53
CA LEU A 56 0.11 -3.96 -5.76
C LEU A 56 1.35 -3.84 -6.65
N PHE A 57 1.36 -4.58 -7.76
CA PHE A 57 2.45 -4.57 -8.72
C PHE A 57 2.21 -3.63 -9.92
N ASN A 58 1.10 -2.88 -9.94
CA ASN A 58 0.72 -1.97 -11.03
C ASN A 58 0.78 -2.66 -12.41
N LEU A 59 0.16 -3.84 -12.54
CA LEU A 59 0.22 -4.64 -13.77
C LEU A 59 -0.71 -4.11 -14.88
N GLY A 60 -1.75 -3.35 -14.51
CA GLY A 60 -2.72 -2.76 -15.43
C GLY A 60 -3.63 -3.79 -16.11
N ASP A 61 -4.30 -3.38 -17.18
CA ASP A 61 -5.33 -4.20 -17.84
C ASP A 61 -4.80 -5.48 -18.50
N ASN A 62 -3.50 -5.52 -18.84
CA ASN A 62 -2.86 -6.67 -19.49
C ASN A 62 -2.24 -7.65 -18.47
N TRP A 63 -2.72 -7.66 -17.22
CA TRP A 63 -2.17 -8.49 -16.15
C TRP A 63 -2.34 -10.00 -16.42
N ASP A 64 -3.24 -10.39 -17.34
CA ASP A 64 -3.49 -11.78 -17.74
C ASP A 64 -2.22 -12.52 -18.19
N VAL A 65 -1.22 -11.79 -18.73
CA VAL A 65 0.09 -12.35 -19.09
C VAL A 65 0.82 -12.96 -17.88
N PHE A 66 0.49 -12.48 -16.68
CA PHE A 66 1.03 -12.91 -15.39
C PHE A 66 -0.02 -13.64 -14.53
N ALA A 67 -1.09 -14.15 -15.14
CA ALA A 67 -2.19 -14.78 -14.42
C ALA A 67 -1.74 -15.96 -13.53
N GLN A 68 -0.67 -16.66 -13.93
CA GLN A 68 -0.11 -17.76 -13.14
C GLN A 68 0.53 -17.26 -11.84
N GLU A 69 1.38 -16.23 -11.92
CA GLU A 69 2.06 -15.65 -10.76
C GLU A 69 1.06 -14.97 -9.82
N VAL A 70 0.15 -14.18 -10.39
CA VAL A 70 -0.91 -13.48 -9.65
C VAL A 70 -1.83 -14.50 -8.96
N GLY A 71 -2.26 -15.53 -9.68
CA GLY A 71 -3.11 -16.60 -9.14
C GLY A 71 -2.41 -17.39 -8.04
N LEU A 72 -1.12 -17.67 -8.17
CA LEU A 72 -0.36 -18.38 -7.15
C LEU A 72 -0.27 -17.59 -5.84
N ILE A 73 0.00 -16.29 -5.93
CA ILE A 73 0.01 -15.38 -4.78
C ILE A 73 -1.37 -15.38 -4.11
N ASP A 74 -2.43 -15.26 -4.89
CA ASP A 74 -3.79 -15.18 -4.37
C ASP A 74 -4.23 -16.48 -3.68
N VAL A 75 -3.98 -17.64 -4.31
CA VAL A 75 -4.28 -18.96 -3.74
C VAL A 75 -3.54 -19.18 -2.42
N TYR A 76 -2.27 -18.78 -2.35
CA TYR A 76 -1.48 -18.90 -1.13
C TYR A 76 -2.09 -18.09 0.03
N PHE A 77 -2.37 -16.81 -0.18
CA PHE A 77 -2.92 -15.96 0.88
C PHE A 77 -4.34 -16.37 1.27
N LYS A 78 -5.21 -16.74 0.31
CA LYS A 78 -6.52 -17.32 0.60
C LYS A 78 -6.41 -18.57 1.47
N GLY A 79 -5.50 -19.49 1.12
CA GLY A 79 -5.23 -20.70 1.92
C GLY A 79 -4.81 -20.37 3.35
N LYS A 80 -3.86 -19.45 3.52
CA LYS A 80 -3.36 -19.04 4.84
C LYS A 80 -4.40 -18.28 5.68
N ILE A 81 -5.31 -17.53 5.06
CA ILE A 81 -6.47 -16.93 5.74
C ILE A 81 -7.44 -18.03 6.20
N HIS A 82 -7.75 -19.01 5.36
CA HIS A 82 -8.63 -20.13 5.74
C HIS A 82 -8.02 -21.01 6.85
N GLU A 83 -6.70 -21.13 6.91
CA GLU A 83 -5.96 -21.79 8.01
C GLU A 83 -5.95 -20.96 9.30
N GLY A 84 -6.41 -19.70 9.26
CA GLY A 84 -6.41 -18.77 10.41
C GLY A 84 -5.03 -18.17 10.72
N ILE A 85 -4.07 -18.26 9.78
CA ILE A 85 -2.71 -17.75 9.95
C ILE A 85 -2.65 -16.24 9.71
N TYR A 86 -3.38 -15.75 8.71
CA TYR A 86 -3.45 -14.32 8.38
C TYR A 86 -4.87 -13.78 8.61
N ALA A 87 -4.94 -12.49 8.97
CA ALA A 87 -6.20 -11.77 9.05
C ALA A 87 -6.80 -11.54 7.66
N ASN A 88 -8.13 -11.63 7.55
CA ASN A 88 -8.86 -11.33 6.31
C ASN A 88 -9.03 -9.82 6.11
N ASN A 89 -7.93 -9.11 5.89
CA ASN A 89 -7.93 -7.69 5.52
C ASN A 89 -6.81 -7.42 4.52
N VAL A 90 -6.94 -6.35 3.75
CA VAL A 90 -6.00 -6.05 2.66
C VAL A 90 -4.66 -5.58 3.21
N ASP A 91 -4.68 -4.77 4.27
CA ASP A 91 -3.45 -4.18 4.81
C ASP A 91 -2.50 -5.19 5.45
N ALA A 92 -3.01 -6.21 6.14
CA ALA A 92 -2.19 -7.30 6.68
C ALA A 92 -1.51 -8.10 5.57
N ILE A 93 -2.22 -8.36 4.45
CA ILE A 93 -1.64 -9.07 3.31
C ILE A 93 -0.59 -8.21 2.61
N LYS A 94 -0.83 -6.91 2.44
CA LYS A 94 0.19 -5.97 1.92
C LYS A 94 1.43 -5.97 2.81
N ASP A 95 1.27 -5.94 4.12
CA ASP A 95 2.39 -5.94 5.05
C ASP A 95 3.14 -7.27 5.06
N GLU A 96 2.46 -8.39 4.89
CA GLU A 96 3.11 -9.69 4.74
C GLU A 96 3.90 -9.78 3.44
N ILE A 97 3.35 -9.30 2.32
CA ILE A 97 4.09 -9.21 1.05
C ILE A 97 5.35 -8.36 1.22
N LYS A 98 5.26 -7.19 1.88
CA LYS A 98 6.44 -6.37 2.19
C LYS A 98 7.46 -7.09 3.06
N LYS A 99 7.04 -7.93 4.01
CA LYS A 99 7.96 -8.75 4.81
C LYS A 99 8.68 -9.78 3.94
N MET A 100 7.95 -10.45 3.04
CA MET A 100 8.55 -11.38 2.08
C MET A 100 9.55 -10.67 1.15
N GLU A 101 9.20 -9.49 0.64
CA GLU A 101 10.13 -8.69 -0.18
C GLU A 101 11.43 -8.36 0.56
N LYS A 102 11.35 -8.01 1.85
CA LYS A 102 12.53 -7.77 2.69
C LYS A 102 13.34 -9.05 2.92
N LEU A 103 12.68 -10.17 3.17
CA LEU A 103 13.34 -11.46 3.37
C LEU A 103 14.12 -11.91 2.13
N LEU A 104 13.58 -11.62 0.95
CA LEU A 104 14.14 -11.96 -0.35
C LEU A 104 15.15 -10.92 -0.88
N ASP A 105 15.49 -9.90 -0.07
CA ASP A 105 16.35 -8.77 -0.44
C ASP A 105 15.94 -8.09 -1.76
N ILE A 106 14.62 -7.98 -1.98
CA ILE A 106 14.07 -7.30 -3.16
C ILE A 106 14.23 -5.80 -2.97
N ARG A 107 15.13 -5.21 -3.75
CA ARG A 107 15.37 -3.76 -3.72
C ARG A 107 14.14 -2.98 -4.17
N LYS A 108 13.96 -1.78 -3.61
CA LYS A 108 12.78 -0.92 -3.89
C LYS A 108 12.69 -0.54 -5.36
N GLU A 109 13.84 -0.34 -6.02
CA GLU A 109 13.96 0.09 -7.43
C GLU A 109 13.74 -1.07 -8.42
N THR A 110 13.62 -2.31 -7.92
CA THR A 110 13.34 -3.48 -8.75
C THR A 110 12.01 -3.30 -9.48
N ARG A 111 11.98 -3.64 -10.77
CA ARG A 111 10.76 -3.57 -11.58
C ARG A 111 9.67 -4.48 -11.01
N SER A 112 8.42 -4.03 -11.00
CA SER A 112 7.30 -4.79 -10.42
C SER A 112 7.17 -6.21 -10.96
N VAL A 113 7.37 -6.41 -12.27
CA VAL A 113 7.34 -7.74 -12.89
C VAL A 113 8.41 -8.68 -12.32
N VAL A 114 9.60 -8.15 -12.04
CA VAL A 114 10.68 -8.93 -11.42
C VAL A 114 10.33 -9.24 -9.96
N LYS A 115 9.78 -8.26 -9.22
CA LYS A 115 9.29 -8.50 -7.84
C LYS A 115 8.24 -9.61 -7.81
N LEU A 116 7.28 -9.55 -8.72
CA LEU A 116 6.22 -10.53 -8.90
C LEU A 116 6.80 -11.93 -9.14
N GLY A 117 7.77 -12.06 -10.07
CA GLY A 117 8.39 -13.34 -10.39
C GLY A 117 9.22 -13.94 -9.25
N VAL A 118 9.93 -13.09 -8.48
CA VAL A 118 10.70 -13.56 -7.30
C VAL A 118 9.75 -13.98 -6.18
N LEU A 119 8.71 -13.18 -5.90
CA LEU A 119 7.72 -13.49 -4.89
C LEU A 119 6.93 -14.76 -5.22
N SER A 120 6.47 -14.90 -6.47
CA SER A 120 5.74 -16.09 -6.91
C SER A 120 6.61 -17.35 -6.80
N SER A 121 7.89 -17.26 -7.16
CA SER A 121 8.84 -18.37 -7.01
C SER A 121 9.03 -18.76 -5.53
N HIS A 122 9.11 -17.77 -4.64
CA HIS A 122 9.20 -18.04 -3.20
C HIS A 122 7.94 -18.69 -2.65
N ILE A 123 6.75 -18.19 -3.02
CA ILE A 123 5.47 -18.76 -2.60
C ILE A 123 5.31 -20.20 -3.11
N LYS A 124 5.71 -20.46 -4.37
CA LYS A 124 5.73 -21.82 -4.92
C LYS A 124 6.55 -22.76 -4.06
N PHE A 125 7.76 -22.33 -3.69
CA PHE A 125 8.61 -23.09 -2.77
C PHE A 125 7.93 -23.37 -1.44
N LEU A 126 7.25 -22.38 -0.83
CA LEU A 126 6.52 -22.58 0.42
C LEU A 126 5.42 -23.63 0.29
N ILE A 127 4.60 -23.54 -0.77
CA ILE A 127 3.54 -24.52 -1.06
C ILE A 127 4.14 -25.93 -1.24
N ASP A 128 5.21 -26.05 -2.02
CA ASP A 128 5.87 -27.34 -2.26
C ASP A 128 6.42 -27.94 -0.96
N THR A 129 6.98 -27.12 -0.07
CA THR A 129 7.46 -27.58 1.24
C THR A 129 6.34 -28.00 2.19
N ASP A 130 5.20 -27.29 2.20
CA ASP A 130 4.02 -27.66 2.99
C ASP A 130 3.44 -28.99 2.50
N ASN A 131 3.33 -29.18 1.18
CA ASN A 131 2.90 -30.44 0.57
C ASN A 131 3.84 -31.59 0.90
N LEU A 132 5.16 -31.36 0.83
CA LEU A 132 6.15 -32.37 1.21
C LEU A 132 6.00 -32.76 2.67
N ARG A 133 5.82 -31.79 3.58
CA ARG A 133 5.60 -32.05 5.01
C ARG A 133 4.33 -32.88 5.23
N HIS A 134 3.24 -32.54 4.57
CA HIS A 134 1.99 -33.32 4.65
C HIS A 134 2.20 -34.76 4.18
N ASN A 135 2.91 -34.97 3.07
CA ASN A 135 3.21 -36.29 2.54
C ASN A 135 4.10 -37.11 3.49
N ILE A 136 5.10 -36.48 4.11
CA ILE A 136 5.94 -37.14 5.12
C ILE A 136 5.09 -37.57 6.33
N GLN A 137 4.17 -36.72 6.80
CA GLN A 137 3.26 -37.10 7.90
C GLN A 137 2.34 -38.25 7.52
N LYS A 138 1.81 -38.24 6.29
CA LYS A 138 0.85 -39.24 5.81
C LYS A 138 1.48 -40.59 5.46
N PHE A 139 2.70 -40.58 4.90
CA PHE A 139 3.33 -41.78 4.32
C PHE A 139 4.70 -42.11 4.92
N GLY A 140 5.27 -41.23 5.74
CA GLY A 140 6.63 -41.38 6.29
C GLY A 140 6.71 -42.10 7.63
N GLN A 141 5.59 -42.32 8.32
CA GLN A 141 5.57 -43.17 9.50
C GLN A 141 5.51 -44.64 9.08
N ARG A 142 6.64 -45.33 9.23
CA ARG A 142 6.78 -46.79 9.15
C ARG A 142 6.97 -47.36 10.54
#